data_AF-A0A7C2F4I1-F1
#
_entry.id   AF-A0A7C2F4I1-F1
#
_cell.length_a   1.000
_cell.length_b   1.000
_cell.length_c   1.000
_cell.angle_alpha   90.00
_cell.angle_beta   90.00
_cell.angle_gamma   90.00
#
_symmetry.space_group_name_H-M   'P 1'
#
loop_
_entity.id
_entity.type
_entity.pdbx_description
1 polymer ?
#
loop_
_entity_poly.entity_id
_entity_poly.type
_entity_poly.pdbx_seq_one_letter_code
_entity_poly.pdbx_strand_id
1 'polypeptide(L)'
;MDLPLLPSLVFSLLLASLYGAVFHFVWGKRWRDLVVYWVVGVLGFAIGQALFGLLGFSVYMVGEVRMVEATVTSWVCLFVARWLMI
;
A
#
# COMPACT_ATOMS: atom_id res chain seq x y z
N MET A 1 19.96 3.68 20.38
CA MET A 1 19.29 4.00 19.10
C MET A 1 18.00 3.24 19.11
N ASP A 2 16.92 3.86 19.56
CA ASP A 2 15.61 3.26 19.37
C ASP A 2 15.42 3.09 17.86
N LEU A 3 14.85 1.95 17.44
CA LEU A 3 14.47 1.67 16.06
C LEU A 3 12.95 1.92 15.90
N PRO A 4 12.42 3.15 16.14
CA PRO A 4 10.99 3.42 16.01
C PRO A 4 10.49 3.25 14.57
N LEU A 5 11.42 3.19 13.60
CA LEU A 5 11.13 2.86 12.20
C LEU A 5 10.66 1.41 12.01
N LEU A 6 11.13 0.45 12.81
CA LEU A 6 10.80 -0.97 12.59
C LEU A 6 9.31 -1.27 12.80
N PRO A 7 8.65 -0.80 13.88
CA PRO A 7 7.21 -0.97 14.04
C PRO A 7 6.40 -0.36 12.89
N SER A 8 6.70 0.89 12.51
CA SER A 8 6.01 1.61 11.44
C SER A 8 6.19 0.94 10.07
N LEU A 9 7.40 0.45 9.79
CA LEU A 9 7.71 -0.25 8.55
C LEU A 9 6.99 -1.60 8.47
N VAL A 10 7.03 -2.39 9.54
CA VAL A 10 6.31 -3.68 9.62
C VAL A 10 4.81 -3.44 9.48
N PHE A 11 4.25 -2.46 10.19
CA PHE A 11 2.84 -2.11 10.08
C PHE A 11 2.45 -1.66 8.67
N SER A 12 3.27 -0.84 8.03
CA SER A 12 3.07 -0.41 6.63
C SER A 12 3.07 -1.60 5.67
N LEU A 13 4.04 -2.50 5.82
CA LEU A 13 4.15 -3.69 4.97
C LEU A 13 2.97 -4.64 5.19
N LEU A 14 2.52 -4.81 6.44
CA LEU A 14 1.34 -5.61 6.76
C LEU A 14 0.08 -5.04 6.13
N LEU A 15 -0.18 -3.73 6.26
CA LEU A 15 -1.33 -3.08 5.63
C LEU A 15 -1.29 -3.19 4.11
N ALA A 16 -0.16 -2.88 3.49
CA ALA A 16 -0.03 -2.95 2.04
C ALA A 16 -0.16 -4.38 1.51
N SER A 17 0.38 -5.36 2.25
CA SER A 17 0.19 -6.79 1.95
C SER A 17 -1.27 -7.21 2.06
N LEU A 18 -1.96 -6.76 3.10
CA LEU A 18 -3.38 -7.00 3.31
C LEU A 18 -4.21 -6.40 2.16
N TYR A 19 -3.91 -5.18 1.71
CA TYR A 19 -4.60 -4.56 0.59
C TYR A 19 -4.41 -5.35 -0.71
N GLY A 20 -3.19 -5.75 -1.03
CA GLY A 20 -2.92 -6.60 -2.19
C GLY A 20 -3.66 -7.94 -2.12
N ALA A 21 -3.68 -8.58 -0.94
CA ALA A 21 -4.36 -9.85 -0.72
C ALA A 21 -5.89 -9.72 -0.81
N VAL A 22 -6.48 -8.70 -0.17
CA VAL A 22 -7.92 -8.39 -0.24
C VAL A 22 -8.32 -8.08 -1.68
N PHE A 23 -7.52 -7.29 -2.39
CA PHE A 23 -7.80 -6.95 -3.78
C PHE A 23 -7.73 -8.19 -4.68
N HIS A 24 -6.72 -9.04 -4.50
CA HIS A 24 -6.63 -10.31 -5.21
C HIS A 24 -7.83 -11.23 -4.89
N PHE A 25 -8.26 -11.29 -3.63
CA PHE A 25 -9.41 -12.10 -3.23
C PHE A 25 -10.70 -11.67 -3.93
N VAL A 26 -10.91 -10.36 -4.13
CA VAL A 26 -12.14 -9.83 -4.75
C VAL A 26 -12.07 -9.83 -6.29
N TRP A 27 -10.90 -9.57 -6.90
CA TRP A 27 -10.78 -9.35 -8.35
C TRP A 27 -9.77 -10.25 -9.08
N GLY A 28 -8.97 -11.05 -8.36
CA GLY A 28 -7.99 -11.96 -8.93
C GLY A 28 -8.62 -13.14 -9.66
N LYS A 29 -8.00 -13.57 -10.77
CA LYS A 29 -8.44 -14.73 -11.55
C LYS A 29 -7.47 -15.90 -11.49
N ARG A 30 -6.17 -15.61 -11.36
CA ARG A 30 -5.08 -16.61 -11.34
C ARG A 30 -4.20 -16.39 -10.12
N TRP A 31 -3.61 -17.47 -9.61
CA TRP A 31 -2.65 -17.41 -8.49
C TRP A 31 -1.48 -16.44 -8.72
N ARG A 32 -1.06 -16.25 -9.97
CA ARG A 32 0.01 -15.29 -10.32
C ARG A 32 -0.40 -13.83 -10.10
N ASP A 33 -1.69 -13.52 -10.18
CA ASP A 33 -2.21 -12.17 -9.98
C ASP A 33 -1.99 -11.73 -8.53
N LEU A 34 -1.90 -12.67 -7.58
CA LEU A 34 -1.62 -12.36 -6.17
C LEU A 34 -0.27 -11.66 -6.03
N VAL A 35 0.77 -12.19 -6.69
CA VAL A 35 2.11 -11.61 -6.62
C VAL A 35 2.11 -10.21 -7.23
N VAL A 36 1.43 -10.04 -8.37
CA VAL A 36 1.33 -8.73 -9.04
C VAL A 36 0.60 -7.72 -8.16
N TYR A 37 -0.59 -8.05 -7.66
CA TYR A 37 -1.35 -7.15 -6.80
C TYR A 37 -0.65 -6.89 -5.47
N TRP A 38 0.04 -7.87 -4.90
CA TRP A 38 0.83 -7.66 -3.70
C TRP A 38 1.96 -6.65 -3.93
N VAL A 39 2.78 -6.83 -4.97
CA VAL A 39 3.86 -5.88 -5.32
C VAL A 39 3.29 -4.49 -5.61
N VAL A 40 2.22 -4.40 -6.40
CA VAL A 40 1.58 -3.12 -6.72
C VAL A 40 1.01 -2.45 -5.46
N GLY A 41 0.39 -3.21 -4.56
CA GLY A 41 -0.15 -2.69 -3.31
C GLY A 41 0.95 -2.11 -2.41
N VAL A 42 2.07 -2.82 -2.27
CA VAL A 42 3.25 -2.37 -1.52
C VAL A 42 3.87 -1.13 -2.14
N LEU A 43 4.11 -1.12 -3.46
CA LEU A 43 4.68 0.04 -4.14
C LEU A 43 3.76 1.24 -4.09
N GLY A 44 2.46 1.07 -4.33
CA GLY A 44 1.48 2.15 -4.24
C GLY A 44 1.39 2.74 -2.83
N PHE A 45 1.47 1.90 -1.80
CA PHE A 45 1.51 2.38 -0.42
C PHE A 45 2.80 3.16 -0.13
N ALA A 46 3.96 2.65 -0.55
CA ALA A 46 5.24 3.31 -0.38
C ALA A 46 5.30 4.67 -1.13
N ILE A 47 4.79 4.72 -2.36
CA ILE A 47 4.65 5.95 -3.13
C ILE A 47 3.76 6.95 -2.38
N GLY A 48 2.65 6.51 -1.80
CA GLY A 48 1.81 7.38 -0.98
C GLY A 48 2.54 7.93 0.24
N GLN A 49 3.24 7.08 1.01
CA GLN A 49 4.04 7.55 2.15
C GLN A 49 5.06 8.62 1.74
N ALA A 50 5.81 8.37 0.65
CA ALA A 50 6.83 9.29 0.17
C ALA A 50 6.22 10.60 -0.38
N LEU A 51 5.24 10.50 -1.28
CA LEU A 51 4.62 11.65 -1.94
C LEU A 51 4.00 12.60 -0.92
N PHE A 52 3.18 12.08 -0.02
CA PHE A 52 2.51 12.90 0.99
C PHE A 52 3.43 13.31 2.14
N GLY A 53 4.52 12.56 2.37
CA GLY A 53 5.66 12.97 3.19
C GLY A 53 6.32 14.25 2.67
N LEU A 54 6.60 14.30 1.37
CA LEU A 54 7.21 15.45 0.71
C LEU A 54 6.26 16.67 0.67
N LEU A 55 4.97 16.43 0.49
CA LEU A 55 3.94 17.49 0.49
C LEU A 55 3.61 18.02 1.89
N GLY A 56 4.10 17.37 2.96
CA GLY A 56 3.76 17.72 4.33
C GLY A 56 2.27 17.49 4.67
N PHE A 57 1.55 16.74 3.84
CA PHE A 57 0.11 16.53 3.98
C PHE A 57 -0.19 15.22 4.71
N SER A 58 -1.01 15.28 5.76
CA SER A 58 -1.60 14.09 6.37
C SER A 58 -2.95 14.39 7.02
N VAL A 59 -3.92 13.57 6.68
CA VAL A 59 -5.26 13.47 7.26
C VAL A 59 -5.19 12.64 8.54
N TYR A 60 -4.50 11.51 8.52
CA TYR A 60 -4.42 10.62 9.68
C TYR A 60 -3.10 9.84 9.71
N MET A 61 -2.41 9.93 10.85
CA MET A 61 -1.15 9.24 11.11
C MET A 61 -1.31 8.22 12.23
N VAL A 62 -0.73 7.04 12.04
CA VAL A 62 -0.53 6.04 13.10
C VAL A 62 0.97 5.85 13.27
N GLY A 63 1.53 6.40 14.36
CA GLY A 63 2.98 6.55 14.48
C GLY A 63 3.50 7.46 13.36
N GLU A 64 4.40 6.93 12.53
CA GLU A 64 4.95 7.64 11.36
C GLU A 64 4.20 7.33 10.05
N VAL A 65 3.18 6.47 10.10
CA VAL A 65 2.49 5.96 8.92
C VAL A 65 1.31 6.84 8.55
N ARG A 66 1.36 7.48 7.38
CA ARG A 66 0.24 8.25 6.78
C ARG A 66 -0.82 7.30 6.24
N MET A 67 -1.74 6.91 7.11
CA MET A 67 -2.59 5.74 6.90
C MET A 67 -3.57 5.95 5.76
N VAL A 68 -4.26 7.09 5.72
CA VAL A 68 -5.31 7.35 4.73
C VAL A 68 -4.71 7.54 3.34
N GLU A 69 -3.70 8.38 3.22
CA GLU A 69 -3.07 8.74 1.95
C GLU A 69 -2.43 7.54 1.27
N ALA A 70 -1.62 6.78 2.02
CA ALA A 70 -0.95 5.62 1.48
C ALA A 70 -1.94 4.50 1.14
N THR A 71 -3.03 4.37 1.89
CA THR A 71 -4.13 3.47 1.53
C THR A 71 -4.77 3.88 0.21
N VAL A 72 -5.17 5.15 0.08
CA VAL A 72 -5.79 5.65 -1.16
C VAL A 72 -4.87 5.45 -2.36
N THR A 73 -3.60 5.82 -2.26
CA THR A 73 -2.62 5.62 -3.35
C THR A 73 -2.42 4.14 -3.67
N SER A 74 -2.30 3.27 -2.67
CA SER A 74 -2.19 1.82 -2.85
C SER A 74 -3.39 1.26 -3.62
N TRP A 75 -4.61 1.61 -3.22
CA TRP A 75 -5.84 1.14 -3.89
C TRP A 75 -5.98 1.70 -5.30
N VAL A 76 -5.61 2.96 -5.54
CA VAL A 76 -5.57 3.55 -6.88
C VAL A 76 -4.59 2.76 -7.77
N CYS A 77 -3.37 2.49 -7.30
CA CYS A 77 -2.40 1.68 -8.03
C CYS A 77 -2.92 0.27 -8.33
N LEU A 78 -3.61 -0.38 -7.38
CA LEU A 78 -4.22 -1.70 -7.58
C LEU A 78 -5.30 -1.68 -8.67
N PHE A 79 -6.18 -0.68 -8.66
CA PHE A 79 -7.19 -0.53 -9.71
C PHE A 79 -6.57 -0.23 -11.08
N VAL A 80 -5.50 0.56 -11.13
CA VAL A 80 -4.74 0.81 -12.37
C VAL A 80 -4.11 -0.49 -12.87
N ALA A 81 -3.45 -1.26 -12.01
CA ALA A 81 -2.86 -2.54 -12.39
C ALA A 81 -3.91 -3.54 -12.88
N ARG A 82 -5.07 -3.60 -12.23
CA ARG A 82 -6.21 -4.37 -12.71
C ARG A 82 -6.62 -3.93 -14.10
N TRP A 83 -6.76 -2.62 -14.34
CA TRP A 83 -7.17 -2.10 -15.64
C TRP A 83 -6.18 -2.46 -16.76
N LEU A 84 -4.88 -2.46 -16.46
CA LEU A 84 -3.83 -2.86 -17.42
C LEU A 84 -3.77 -4.38 -17.67
N MET A 85 -4.32 -5.19 -16.77
CA MET A 85 -4.36 -6.66 -16.87
C MET A 85 -5.70 -7.20 -17.38
N ILE A 86 -6.71 -6.34 -17.59
CA ILE A 86 -7.98 -6.69 -18.23
C ILE A 86 -7.74 -6.99 -19.71
#